data_AF-A0A0P6XMA6-F1
#
_entry.id   AF-A0A0P6XMA6-F1
#
_cell.length_a   1.000
_cell.length_b   1.000
_cell.length_c   1.000
_cell.angle_alpha   90.00
_cell.angle_beta   90.00
_cell.angle_gamma   90.00
#
_symmetry.space_group_name_H-M   'P 1'
#
loop_
_entity.id
_entity.type
_entity.pdbx_description
1 polymer ?
#
loop_
_entity_poly.entity_id
_entity_poly.type
_entity_poly.pdbx_seq_one_letter_code
_entity_poly.pdbx_strand_id
1 'polypeptide(L)'
;MKIFSANQIGLCAAESLKKNRSGEVIGITSKGVFLKLADQSILFLSNSRFGNPLTININSDLSVLPVHPGEPVNLSETTIHFEHSSTIIQTSKVTIYSSKRLSSPISTLPDLKQSVAVLLTLRSRLDHSVALLEEVLAFMDNSSPAHPSESETQLALERLVQNAIASPANCFLPIRFFAGRGRGLTPSGDDLLMGWIYTLYRWAGSPKLDLSQLHQVLLRAIESRTTSISLNLVKAAAQGEIDERLLHAFAMITGLRPVEDYAIQDVLEWGSSSGIEVCAGMGLGIFTLNRLIV
;
A
#
# COMPACT_ATOMS: atom_id res chain seq x y z
N MET A 1 -10.84 -1.33 34.21
CA MET A 1 -10.84 -0.55 32.96
C MET A 1 -9.42 -0.07 32.70
N LYS A 2 -8.79 -0.47 31.59
CA LYS A 2 -7.45 0.00 31.20
C LYS A 2 -7.59 1.07 30.13
N ILE A 3 -6.82 2.16 30.22
CA ILE A 3 -6.87 3.27 29.28
C ILE A 3 -5.49 3.43 28.65
N PHE A 4 -5.45 3.50 27.32
CA PHE A 4 -4.26 3.76 26.53
C PHE A 4 -4.50 4.98 25.64
N SER A 5 -3.43 5.71 25.31
CA SER A 5 -3.50 6.88 24.45
C SER A 5 -2.80 6.61 23.12
N ALA A 6 -3.48 6.94 22.02
CA ALA A 6 -2.87 6.98 20.70
C ALA A 6 -1.97 8.21 20.56
N ASN A 7 -0.88 8.07 19.79
CA ASN A 7 0.05 9.15 19.47
C ASN A 7 -0.09 9.64 18.02
N GLN A 8 -0.54 8.76 17.13
CA GLN A 8 -0.75 9.06 15.71
C GLN A 8 -1.86 8.19 15.15
N ILE A 9 -2.61 8.71 14.18
CA ILE A 9 -3.66 7.99 13.45
C ILE A 9 -3.52 8.24 11.96
N GLY A 10 -3.61 7.20 11.13
CA GLY A 10 -3.67 7.34 9.68
C GLY A 10 -4.95 8.03 9.21
N LEU A 11 -4.88 8.77 8.10
CA LEU A 11 -6.03 9.49 7.57
C LEU A 11 -7.24 8.56 7.32
N CYS A 12 -7.03 7.41 6.67
CA CYS A 12 -8.10 6.45 6.39
C CYS A 12 -8.67 5.88 7.69
N ALA A 13 -7.82 5.56 8.67
CA ALA A 13 -8.27 5.11 10.00
C ALA A 13 -9.13 6.16 10.72
N ALA A 14 -8.73 7.43 10.68
CA ALA A 14 -9.48 8.53 11.28
C ALA A 14 -10.86 8.71 10.61
N GLU A 15 -10.93 8.56 9.28
CA GLU A 15 -12.20 8.61 8.55
C GLU A 15 -13.11 7.42 8.87
N SER A 16 -12.54 6.20 8.95
CA SER A 16 -13.29 4.99 9.29
C SER A 16 -13.86 5.06 10.72
N LEU A 17 -13.13 5.62 11.69
CA LEU A 17 -13.65 5.85 13.04
C LEU A 17 -14.87 6.79 13.06
N LYS A 18 -14.87 7.84 12.23
CA LYS A 18 -16.01 8.77 12.15
C LYS A 18 -17.26 8.11 11.56
N LYS A 19 -17.06 7.24 10.56
CA LYS A 19 -18.14 6.57 9.80
C LYS A 19 -18.77 5.38 10.53
N ASN A 20 -18.03 4.74 11.42
CA ASN A 20 -18.45 3.51 12.09
C ASN A 20 -18.78 3.74 13.57
N ARG A 21 -19.57 2.82 14.13
CA ARG A 21 -19.92 2.79 15.57
C ARG A 21 -19.55 1.48 16.26
N SER A 22 -19.26 0.45 15.48
CA SER A 22 -18.90 -0.86 15.99
C SER A 22 -17.91 -1.57 15.05
N GLY A 23 -17.29 -2.60 15.60
CA GLY A 23 -16.43 -3.54 14.89
C GLY A 23 -16.08 -4.72 15.78
N GLU A 24 -15.07 -5.48 15.36
CA GLU A 24 -14.56 -6.63 16.11
C GLU A 24 -13.05 -6.77 15.94
N VAL A 25 -12.39 -7.40 16.91
CA VAL A 25 -11.01 -7.85 16.78
C VAL A 25 -10.97 -9.08 15.88
N ILE A 26 -10.31 -8.99 14.72
CA ILE A 26 -10.21 -10.12 13.79
C ILE A 26 -8.88 -10.87 13.85
N GLY A 27 -7.87 -10.29 14.49
CA GLY A 27 -6.56 -10.91 14.58
C GLY A 27 -5.59 -10.14 15.45
N ILE A 28 -4.66 -10.87 16.05
CA ILE A 28 -3.58 -10.33 16.88
C ILE A 28 -2.28 -10.91 16.35
N THR A 29 -1.29 -10.05 16.21
CA THR A 29 0.06 -10.39 15.75
C THR A 29 1.09 -9.78 16.70
N SER A 30 2.37 -10.14 16.55
CA SER A 30 3.46 -9.49 17.28
C SER A 30 3.57 -7.99 16.99
N LYS A 31 3.06 -7.52 15.84
CA LYS A 31 3.10 -6.10 15.43
C LYS A 31 1.85 -5.31 15.83
N GLY A 32 0.80 -5.99 16.31
CA GLY A 32 -0.43 -5.34 16.71
C GLY A 32 -1.73 -6.08 16.43
N VAL A 33 -2.83 -5.33 16.53
CA VAL A 33 -4.20 -5.85 16.59
C VAL A 33 -4.99 -5.35 15.38
N PHE A 34 -5.55 -6.28 14.61
CA PHE A 34 -6.44 -5.96 13.50
C PHE A 34 -7.88 -5.85 13.99
N LEU A 35 -8.53 -4.74 13.64
CA LEU A 35 -9.95 -4.50 13.84
C LEU A 35 -10.65 -4.47 12.50
N LYS A 36 -11.81 -5.11 12.42
CA LYS A 36 -12.73 -5.01 11.28
C LYS A 36 -13.97 -4.25 11.71
N LEU A 37 -14.28 -3.18 11.01
CA LEU A 37 -15.43 -2.35 11.33
C LEU A 37 -16.70 -2.85 10.62
N ALA A 38 -17.86 -2.35 11.03
CA ALA A 38 -19.15 -2.73 10.45
C ALA A 38 -19.20 -2.57 8.92
N ASP A 39 -18.63 -1.49 8.38
CA ASP A 39 -18.52 -1.25 6.93
C ASP A 39 -17.42 -2.05 6.20
N GLN A 40 -16.82 -3.04 6.88
CA GLN A 40 -15.69 -3.85 6.41
C GLN A 40 -14.35 -3.11 6.28
N SER A 41 -14.25 -1.86 6.74
CA SER A 41 -12.95 -1.17 6.89
C SER A 41 -12.06 -1.94 7.86
N ILE A 42 -10.75 -1.90 7.59
CA ILE A 42 -9.75 -2.46 8.49
C ILE A 42 -9.01 -1.33 9.19
N LEU A 43 -8.89 -1.45 10.52
CA LEU A 43 -7.96 -0.66 11.32
C LEU A 43 -6.87 -1.59 11.87
N PHE A 44 -5.69 -1.02 12.11
CA PHE A 44 -4.60 -1.72 12.78
C PHE A 44 -4.13 -0.92 13.98
N LEU A 45 -4.17 -1.50 15.18
CA LEU A 45 -3.53 -0.91 16.36
C LEU A 45 -2.08 -1.37 16.40
N SER A 46 -1.13 -0.44 16.47
CA SER A 46 0.30 -0.74 16.55
C SER A 46 0.99 0.19 17.54
N ASN A 47 2.27 -0.07 17.83
CA ASN A 47 3.16 0.84 18.57
C ASN A 47 4.35 1.25 17.69
N SER A 48 4.19 1.10 16.37
CA SER A 48 5.17 1.54 15.38
C SER A 48 5.42 3.05 15.46
N ARG A 49 6.65 3.47 15.19
CA ARG A 49 6.99 4.88 14.99
C ARG A 49 6.51 5.46 13.66
N PHE A 50 6.24 4.58 12.69
CA PHE A 50 5.90 4.95 11.32
C PHE A 50 4.41 5.18 11.15
N GLY A 51 4.08 6.21 10.38
CA GLY A 51 2.73 6.48 9.93
C GLY A 51 2.26 5.49 8.87
N ASN A 52 0.99 5.09 8.99
CA ASN A 52 0.35 4.22 8.02
C ASN A 52 -1.15 4.58 7.92
N PRO A 53 -1.74 4.61 6.72
CA PRO A 53 -3.09 5.11 6.52
C PRO A 53 -4.18 4.39 7.31
N LEU A 54 -3.99 3.09 7.60
CA LEU A 54 -4.97 2.25 8.31
C LEU A 54 -4.65 2.10 9.80
N THR A 55 -3.54 2.69 10.27
CA THR A 55 -2.99 2.38 11.59
C THR A 55 -3.32 3.45 12.62
N ILE A 56 -3.53 3.01 13.86
CA ILE A 56 -3.58 3.84 15.07
C ILE A 56 -2.39 3.41 15.92
N ASN A 57 -1.40 4.30 16.05
CA ASN A 57 -0.21 4.05 16.84
C ASN A 57 -0.47 4.45 18.31
N ILE A 58 -0.16 3.57 19.25
CA ILE A 58 -0.34 3.78 20.69
C ILE A 58 0.99 3.91 21.42
N ASN A 59 1.01 4.74 22.48
CA ASN A 59 2.18 4.96 23.34
C ASN A 59 2.32 3.86 24.40
N SER A 60 2.23 2.59 24.01
CA SER A 60 2.32 1.48 24.96
C SER A 60 2.76 0.21 24.26
N ASP A 61 3.31 -0.72 25.04
CA ASP A 61 3.53 -2.08 24.54
C ASP A 61 2.19 -2.72 24.16
N LEU A 62 2.13 -3.36 23.00
CA LEU A 62 0.93 -4.05 22.54
C LEU A 62 0.71 -5.35 23.33
N SER A 63 1.78 -5.95 23.88
CA SER A 63 1.71 -7.17 24.67
C SER A 63 0.85 -7.03 25.93
N VAL A 64 0.67 -5.79 26.42
CA VAL A 64 -0.13 -5.51 27.63
C VAL A 64 -1.61 -5.24 27.34
N LEU A 65 -2.02 -5.19 26.06
CA LEU A 65 -3.41 -5.07 25.65
C LEU A 65 -4.14 -6.41 25.92
N PRO A 66 -5.09 -6.45 26.87
CA PRO A 66 -5.77 -7.69 27.24
C PRO A 66 -6.92 -8.03 26.29
N VAL A 67 -6.70 -7.92 24.98
CA VAL A 67 -7.73 -8.08 23.94
C VAL A 67 -7.65 -9.45 23.30
N HIS A 68 -8.78 -9.95 22.79
CA HIS A 68 -8.88 -11.29 22.19
C HIS A 68 -9.55 -11.27 20.81
N PRO A 69 -9.20 -12.18 19.88
CA PRO A 69 -9.95 -12.33 18.64
C PRO A 69 -11.44 -12.61 18.89
N GLY A 70 -12.31 -12.01 18.09
CA GLY A 70 -13.76 -12.04 18.24
C GLY A 70 -14.32 -11.05 19.27
N GLU A 71 -13.48 -10.29 19.96
CA GLU A 71 -13.94 -9.29 20.92
C GLU A 71 -14.64 -8.12 20.19
N PRO A 72 -15.89 -7.80 20.56
CA PRO A 72 -16.59 -6.63 20.01
C PRO A 72 -15.91 -5.32 20.44
N VAL A 73 -15.88 -4.36 19.52
CA VAL A 73 -15.45 -2.99 19.81
C VAL A 73 -16.56 -1.99 19.53
N ASN A 74 -16.78 -1.08 20.46
CA ASN A 74 -17.61 0.11 20.28
C ASN A 74 -16.73 1.31 19.95
N LEU A 75 -17.16 2.08 18.96
CA LEU A 75 -16.41 3.21 18.42
C LEU A 75 -17.14 4.51 18.68
N SER A 76 -16.39 5.50 19.15
CA SER A 76 -16.77 6.91 19.08
C SER A 76 -15.76 7.65 18.20
N GLU A 77 -16.01 8.94 17.94
CA GLU A 77 -15.05 9.77 17.20
C GLU A 77 -13.67 9.88 17.88
N THR A 78 -13.60 9.64 19.19
CA THR A 78 -12.38 9.88 19.99
C THR A 78 -11.98 8.69 20.86
N THR A 79 -12.68 7.57 20.78
CA THR A 79 -12.38 6.38 21.60
C THR A 79 -12.72 5.09 20.89
N ILE A 80 -11.92 4.06 21.14
CA ILE A 80 -12.22 2.67 20.81
C ILE A 80 -12.36 1.92 22.13
N HIS A 81 -13.54 1.35 22.39
CA HIS A 81 -13.82 0.59 23.60
C HIS A 81 -13.97 -0.89 23.27
N PHE A 82 -13.13 -1.70 23.88
CA PHE A 82 -13.12 -3.15 23.79
C PHE A 82 -13.99 -3.72 24.92
N GLU A 83 -15.11 -4.37 24.57
CA GLU A 83 -16.18 -4.66 25.53
C GLU A 83 -15.75 -5.63 26.63
N HIS A 84 -15.22 -6.79 26.26
CA HIS A 84 -14.93 -7.87 27.22
C HIS A 84 -13.75 -7.52 28.12
N SER A 85 -12.71 -6.95 27.55
CA SER A 85 -11.49 -6.57 28.25
C SER A 85 -11.61 -5.26 29.03
N SER A 86 -12.69 -4.52 28.81
CA SER A 86 -12.90 -3.17 29.37
C SER A 86 -11.69 -2.25 29.11
N THR A 87 -11.15 -2.33 27.89
CA THR A 87 -9.99 -1.54 27.44
C THR A 87 -10.46 -0.38 26.59
N ILE A 88 -9.89 0.81 26.81
CA ILE A 88 -10.18 2.01 26.02
C ILE A 88 -8.89 2.51 25.37
N ILE A 89 -8.94 2.73 24.06
CA ILE A 89 -7.93 3.48 23.33
C ILE A 89 -8.49 4.88 23.07
N GLN A 90 -7.84 5.90 23.62
CA GLN A 90 -8.18 7.30 23.39
C GLN A 90 -7.49 7.79 22.11
N THR A 91 -8.27 8.37 21.20
CA THR A 91 -7.83 8.96 19.94
C THR A 91 -8.06 10.47 19.87
N SER A 92 -8.36 11.12 21.01
CA SER A 92 -8.52 12.57 21.10
C SER A 92 -7.18 13.30 20.97
N LYS A 93 -7.15 14.40 20.22
CA LYS A 93 -5.96 15.28 20.03
C LYS A 93 -4.73 14.57 19.42
N VAL A 94 -4.96 13.56 18.60
CA VAL A 94 -3.92 12.76 17.95
C VAL A 94 -3.50 13.36 16.61
N THR A 95 -2.21 13.29 16.27
CA THR A 95 -1.70 13.73 14.97
C THR A 95 -2.20 12.81 13.85
N ILE A 96 -2.73 13.39 12.78
CA ILE A 96 -3.17 12.63 11.60
C ILE A 96 -1.99 12.46 10.63
N TYR A 97 -1.62 11.22 10.35
CA TYR A 97 -0.67 10.87 9.30
C TYR A 97 -1.37 10.84 7.92
N SER A 98 -0.74 11.45 6.92
CA SER A 98 -1.17 11.43 5.53
C SER A 98 0.04 11.59 4.61
N SER A 99 0.43 10.54 3.89
CA SER A 99 1.56 10.61 2.95
C SER A 99 1.31 11.61 1.83
N LYS A 100 0.03 11.77 1.46
CA LYS A 100 -0.41 12.73 0.46
C LYS A 100 -0.09 14.17 0.86
N ARG A 101 -0.24 14.51 2.15
CA ARG A 101 0.06 15.85 2.67
C ARG A 101 1.55 16.08 2.89
N LEU A 102 2.31 15.00 3.10
CA LEU A 102 3.75 15.06 3.39
C LEU A 102 4.63 15.15 2.14
N SER A 103 4.07 15.00 0.94
CA SER A 103 4.88 14.98 -0.28
C SER A 103 4.17 15.59 -1.48
N SER A 104 4.91 16.37 -2.27
CA SER A 104 4.40 16.99 -3.49
C SER A 104 4.23 15.96 -4.61
N PRO A 105 3.21 16.07 -5.48
CA PRO A 105 3.13 15.26 -6.69
C PRO A 105 4.39 15.35 -7.55
N ILE A 106 4.69 14.30 -8.32
CA ILE A 106 5.79 14.30 -9.28
C ILE A 106 5.36 15.02 -10.57
N SER A 107 6.13 16.03 -10.97
CA SER A 107 5.87 16.83 -12.18
C SER A 107 6.83 16.53 -13.33
N THR A 108 8.02 16.01 -13.01
CA THR A 108 9.02 15.54 -13.97
C THR A 108 9.02 14.02 -14.01
N LEU A 109 9.14 13.44 -15.22
CA LEU A 109 9.28 11.99 -15.35
C LEU A 109 10.55 11.53 -14.62
N PRO A 110 10.46 10.54 -13.73
CA PRO A 110 11.64 9.94 -13.12
C PRO A 110 12.51 9.24 -14.17
N ASP A 111 13.83 9.29 -13.97
CA ASP A 111 14.77 8.51 -14.78
C ASP A 111 14.55 7.01 -14.53
N LEU A 112 14.23 6.29 -15.60
CA LEU A 112 13.99 4.86 -15.55
C LEU A 112 15.24 4.09 -15.12
N LYS A 113 16.44 4.51 -15.55
CA LYS A 113 17.69 3.85 -15.18
C LYS A 113 17.95 3.98 -13.69
N GLN A 114 17.70 5.16 -13.13
CA GLN A 114 17.77 5.39 -11.69
C GLN A 114 16.75 4.52 -10.95
N SER A 115 15.50 4.49 -11.42
CA SER A 115 14.45 3.68 -10.81
C SER A 115 14.84 2.19 -10.75
N VAL A 116 15.34 1.65 -11.86
CA VAL A 116 15.86 0.27 -11.94
C VAL A 116 17.04 0.05 -10.99
N ALA A 117 17.98 1.00 -10.90
CA ALA A 117 19.12 0.89 -10.00
C ALA A 117 18.70 0.79 -8.52
N VAL A 118 17.67 1.54 -8.11
CA VAL A 118 17.12 1.45 -6.74
C VAL A 118 16.46 0.08 -6.52
N LEU A 119 15.69 -0.42 -7.48
CA LEU A 119 15.07 -1.75 -7.38
C LEU A 119 16.12 -2.88 -7.30
N LEU A 120 17.20 -2.79 -8.07
CA LEU A 120 18.33 -3.71 -7.98
C LEU A 120 19.06 -3.61 -6.63
N THR A 121 19.15 -2.40 -6.07
CA THR A 121 19.70 -2.19 -4.72
C THR A 121 18.84 -2.91 -3.68
N LEU A 122 17.52 -2.72 -3.71
CA LEU A 122 16.57 -3.44 -2.85
C LEU A 122 16.69 -4.96 -3.05
N ARG A 123 16.78 -5.42 -4.30
CA ARG A 123 16.95 -6.84 -4.64
C ARG A 123 18.18 -7.46 -4.00
N SER A 124 19.29 -6.74 -4.00
CA SER A 124 20.58 -7.22 -3.47
C SER A 124 20.60 -7.36 -1.94
N ARG A 125 19.64 -6.75 -1.23
CA ARG A 125 19.47 -6.91 0.22
C ARG A 125 18.64 -8.15 0.62
N LEU A 126 18.16 -8.92 -0.35
CA LEU A 126 17.32 -10.09 -0.10
C LEU A 126 18.09 -11.40 -0.32
N ASP A 127 18.03 -12.27 0.69
CA ASP A 127 18.60 -13.62 0.61
C ASP A 127 17.78 -14.58 -0.29
N HIS A 128 16.58 -14.16 -0.72
CA HIS A 128 15.68 -14.94 -1.56
C HIS A 128 15.11 -14.08 -2.69
N SER A 129 14.67 -14.74 -3.76
CA SER A 129 13.99 -14.06 -4.86
C SER A 129 12.56 -13.68 -4.48
N VAL A 130 12.15 -12.50 -4.95
CA VAL A 130 10.80 -11.96 -4.84
C VAL A 130 10.22 -11.93 -6.26
N ALA A 131 9.20 -12.75 -6.49
CA ALA A 131 8.82 -13.16 -7.85
C ALA A 131 8.40 -11.98 -8.74
N LEU A 132 7.53 -11.07 -8.28
CA LEU A 132 7.07 -10.00 -9.16
C LEU A 132 8.12 -8.89 -9.32
N LEU A 133 9.05 -8.74 -8.37
CA LEU A 133 10.22 -7.88 -8.58
C LEU A 133 11.06 -8.37 -9.77
N GLU A 134 11.37 -9.67 -9.85
CA GLU A 134 12.15 -10.21 -10.99
C GLU A 134 11.40 -10.02 -12.30
N GLU A 135 10.09 -10.29 -12.30
CA GLU A 135 9.25 -10.13 -13.50
C GLU A 135 9.20 -8.67 -13.94
N VAL A 136 9.07 -7.71 -13.02
CA VAL A 136 9.10 -6.29 -13.35
C VAL A 136 10.46 -5.86 -13.87
N LEU A 137 11.56 -6.28 -13.25
CA LEU A 137 12.91 -5.96 -13.73
C LEU A 137 13.16 -6.52 -15.14
N ALA A 138 12.79 -7.78 -15.39
CA ALA A 138 12.89 -8.40 -16.71
C ALA A 138 12.00 -7.71 -17.75
N PHE A 139 10.79 -7.28 -17.34
CA PHE A 139 9.87 -6.56 -18.21
C PHE A 139 10.42 -5.18 -18.63
N MET A 140 11.04 -4.46 -17.68
CA MET A 140 11.64 -3.14 -17.94
C MET A 140 12.89 -3.24 -18.83
N ASP A 141 13.67 -4.32 -18.73
CA ASP A 141 14.86 -4.55 -19.56
C ASP A 141 14.50 -4.95 -21.00
N ASN A 142 13.53 -5.86 -21.18
CA ASN A 142 13.09 -6.39 -22.48
C ASN A 142 12.15 -5.44 -23.26
N SER A 143 12.23 -4.14 -23.02
CA SER A 143 11.35 -3.11 -23.63
C SER A 143 11.50 -2.96 -25.14
N SER A 144 12.33 -3.76 -25.81
CA SER A 144 12.42 -3.83 -27.26
C SER A 144 11.35 -4.80 -27.81
N PRO A 145 10.46 -4.38 -28.72
CA PRO A 145 9.28 -5.14 -29.16
C PRO A 145 9.58 -6.42 -29.98
N ALA A 146 10.80 -6.93 -29.96
CA ALA A 146 11.24 -8.02 -30.83
C ALA A 146 10.81 -9.42 -30.36
N HIS A 147 10.47 -9.63 -29.08
CA HIS A 147 10.04 -10.94 -28.58
C HIS A 147 8.94 -10.81 -27.52
N PRO A 148 7.69 -11.24 -27.80
CA PRO A 148 6.67 -11.38 -26.77
C PRO A 148 7.18 -12.41 -25.75
N SER A 149 7.22 -12.03 -24.47
CA SER A 149 7.42 -13.01 -23.42
C SER A 149 6.22 -13.95 -23.35
N GLU A 150 6.46 -15.26 -23.30
CA GLU A 150 5.42 -16.29 -23.19
C GLU A 150 4.80 -16.40 -21.77
N SER A 151 5.41 -15.78 -20.75
CA SER A 151 4.87 -15.81 -19.38
C SER A 151 3.55 -15.04 -19.28
N GLU A 152 2.52 -15.68 -18.69
CA GLU A 152 1.24 -15.02 -18.41
C GLU A 152 1.40 -13.75 -17.55
N THR A 153 2.39 -13.75 -16.66
CA THR A 153 2.71 -12.59 -15.81
C THR A 153 3.18 -11.41 -16.64
N GLN A 154 4.12 -11.64 -17.55
CA GLN A 154 4.67 -10.62 -18.45
C GLN A 154 3.59 -10.05 -19.37
N LEU A 155 2.72 -10.91 -19.92
CA LEU A 155 1.57 -10.48 -20.72
C LEU A 155 0.59 -9.64 -19.89
N ALA A 156 0.38 -9.98 -18.61
CA ALA A 156 -0.45 -9.17 -17.72
C ALA A 156 0.18 -7.80 -17.41
N LEU A 157 1.49 -7.73 -17.15
CA LEU A 157 2.24 -6.47 -16.98
C LEU A 157 2.15 -5.59 -18.23
N GLU A 158 2.38 -6.18 -19.41
CA GLU A 158 2.29 -5.49 -20.69
C GLU A 158 0.90 -4.87 -20.89
N ARG A 159 -0.15 -5.65 -20.65
CA ARG A 159 -1.55 -5.18 -20.77
C ARG A 159 -1.88 -4.10 -19.76
N LEU A 160 -1.36 -4.15 -18.53
CA LEU A 160 -1.52 -3.03 -17.57
C LEU A 160 -0.94 -1.75 -18.16
N VAL A 161 0.32 -1.81 -18.56
CA VAL A 161 1.10 -0.65 -19.03
C VAL A 161 0.50 -0.03 -20.28
N GLN A 162 0.13 -0.86 -21.28
CA GLN A 162 -0.43 -0.38 -22.54
C GLN A 162 -1.81 0.27 -22.38
N ASN A 163 -2.64 -0.25 -21.46
CA ASN A 163 -4.04 0.16 -21.37
C ASN A 163 -4.33 1.17 -20.26
N ALA A 164 -3.44 1.33 -19.27
CA ALA A 164 -3.67 2.12 -18.06
C ALA A 164 -4.35 3.47 -18.31
N ILE A 165 -3.89 4.16 -19.35
CA ILE A 165 -4.31 5.52 -19.70
C ILE A 165 -5.16 5.55 -20.97
N ALA A 166 -4.70 4.88 -22.03
CA ALA A 166 -5.37 4.95 -23.34
C ALA A 166 -6.72 4.20 -23.35
N SER A 167 -6.85 3.13 -22.56
CA SER A 167 -8.06 2.31 -22.52
C SER A 167 -8.23 1.65 -21.14
N PRO A 168 -8.47 2.43 -20.06
CA PRO A 168 -8.43 1.92 -18.69
C PRO A 168 -9.37 0.73 -18.44
N ALA A 169 -10.49 0.64 -19.16
CA ALA A 169 -11.41 -0.50 -19.11
C ALA A 169 -10.73 -1.85 -19.41
N ASN A 170 -9.75 -1.87 -20.32
CA ASN A 170 -9.01 -3.08 -20.70
C ASN A 170 -8.05 -3.55 -19.60
N CYS A 171 -7.80 -2.74 -18.56
CA CYS A 171 -7.02 -3.17 -17.41
C CYS A 171 -7.77 -4.15 -16.49
N PHE A 172 -9.08 -4.37 -16.68
CA PHE A 172 -9.86 -5.24 -15.78
C PHE A 172 -9.26 -6.66 -15.65
N LEU A 173 -8.98 -7.32 -16.77
CA LEU A 173 -8.43 -8.68 -16.79
C LEU A 173 -7.02 -8.78 -16.20
N PRO A 174 -6.04 -7.93 -16.60
CA PRO A 174 -4.71 -7.99 -16.00
C PRO A 174 -4.69 -7.57 -14.52
N ILE A 175 -5.52 -6.62 -14.07
CA ILE A 175 -5.65 -6.33 -12.63
C ILE A 175 -6.20 -7.55 -11.90
N ARG A 176 -7.27 -8.16 -12.42
CA ARG A 176 -7.87 -9.38 -11.86
C ARG A 176 -6.91 -10.57 -11.84
N PHE A 177 -5.96 -10.62 -12.78
CA PHE A 177 -4.88 -11.61 -12.77
C PHE A 177 -4.03 -11.47 -11.52
N PHE A 178 -3.55 -10.27 -11.17
CA PHE A 178 -2.73 -10.06 -9.96
C PHE A 178 -3.54 -10.10 -8.66
N ALA A 179 -4.80 -9.67 -8.68
CA ALA A 179 -5.64 -9.54 -7.49
C ALA A 179 -5.73 -10.84 -6.68
N GLY A 180 -5.26 -10.78 -5.43
CA GLY A 180 -5.25 -11.91 -4.49
C GLY A 180 -4.22 -13.00 -4.77
N ARG A 181 -3.32 -12.83 -5.75
CA ARG A 181 -2.24 -13.81 -6.01
C ARG A 181 -1.05 -13.57 -5.11
N GLY A 182 -0.62 -14.63 -4.42
CA GLY A 182 0.42 -14.58 -3.40
C GLY A 182 -0.10 -15.13 -2.08
N ARG A 183 0.79 -15.29 -1.10
CA ARG A 183 0.45 -15.81 0.23
C ARG A 183 0.37 -14.68 1.26
N GLY A 184 -0.35 -14.90 2.35
CA GLY A 184 -0.35 -14.01 3.52
C GLY A 184 -1.47 -12.97 3.51
N LEU A 185 -1.36 -12.00 4.42
CA LEU A 185 -2.37 -10.95 4.62
C LEU A 185 -2.35 -9.92 3.48
N THR A 186 -1.19 -9.72 2.85
CA THR A 186 -0.97 -8.88 1.68
C THR A 186 -0.37 -9.73 0.55
N PRO A 187 -1.19 -10.28 -0.36
CA PRO A 187 -0.67 -11.06 -1.48
C PRO A 187 0.20 -10.20 -2.41
N SER A 188 1.30 -10.78 -2.90
CA SER A 188 2.27 -10.09 -3.77
C SER A 188 1.64 -9.32 -4.94
N GLY A 189 0.62 -9.88 -5.59
CA GLY A 189 -0.05 -9.22 -6.70
C GLY A 189 -0.81 -7.96 -6.28
N ASP A 190 -1.36 -7.92 -5.06
CA ASP A 190 -2.01 -6.73 -4.53
C ASP A 190 -0.98 -5.66 -4.14
N ASP A 191 0.18 -6.07 -3.62
CA ASP A 191 1.30 -5.17 -3.34
C ASP A 191 1.84 -4.49 -4.61
N LEU A 192 2.03 -5.27 -5.69
CA LEU A 192 2.39 -4.75 -7.01
C LEU A 192 1.34 -3.72 -7.49
N LEU A 193 0.05 -4.05 -7.42
CA LEU A 193 -1.02 -3.14 -7.83
C LEU A 193 -1.08 -1.88 -6.98
N MET A 194 -0.82 -1.99 -5.67
CA MET A 194 -0.76 -0.88 -4.73
C MET A 194 0.35 0.11 -5.11
N GLY A 195 1.57 -0.37 -5.36
CA GLY A 195 2.68 0.48 -5.79
C GLY A 195 2.45 1.13 -7.15
N TRP A 196 1.87 0.37 -8.08
CA TRP A 196 1.54 0.82 -9.43
C TRP A 196 0.52 1.95 -9.42
N ILE A 197 -0.63 1.76 -8.76
CA ILE A 197 -1.69 2.78 -8.74
C ILE A 197 -1.26 4.01 -7.94
N TYR A 198 -0.51 3.83 -6.85
CA TYR A 198 0.04 4.94 -6.09
C TYR A 198 0.91 5.82 -6.98
N THR A 199 1.80 5.23 -7.76
CA THR A 199 2.71 5.98 -8.64
C THR A 199 1.96 6.76 -9.70
N LEU A 200 0.96 6.16 -10.34
CA LEU A 200 0.09 6.86 -11.30
C LEU A 200 -0.65 8.02 -10.63
N TYR A 201 -1.21 7.81 -9.43
CA TYR A 201 -1.89 8.85 -8.67
C TYR A 201 -0.99 10.06 -8.38
N ARG A 202 0.30 9.81 -8.13
CA ARG A 202 1.28 10.86 -7.79
C ARG A 202 1.73 11.68 -9.00
N TRP A 203 1.37 11.29 -10.22
CA TRP A 203 1.70 12.03 -11.44
C TRP A 203 0.87 13.30 -11.58
N ALA A 204 1.55 14.45 -11.58
CA ALA A 204 0.97 15.77 -11.85
C ALA A 204 1.50 16.42 -13.14
N GLY A 205 2.44 15.78 -13.86
CA GLY A 205 2.99 16.32 -15.10
C GLY A 205 1.99 16.36 -16.27
N SER A 206 0.79 15.79 -16.10
CA SER A 206 -0.36 15.99 -17.00
C SER A 206 -1.63 16.26 -16.18
N PRO A 207 -2.03 17.53 -15.99
CA PRO A 207 -3.26 17.89 -15.26
C PRO A 207 -4.55 17.34 -15.89
N LYS A 208 -4.47 16.89 -17.16
CA LYS A 208 -5.58 16.29 -17.90
C LYS A 208 -5.66 14.77 -17.72
N LEU A 209 -4.69 14.15 -17.03
CA LEU A 209 -4.72 12.72 -16.78
C LEU A 209 -5.84 12.41 -15.77
N ASP A 210 -6.95 11.92 -16.28
CA ASP A 210 -8.05 11.43 -15.44
C ASP A 210 -7.89 9.93 -15.18
N LEU A 211 -7.60 9.59 -13.92
CA LEU A 211 -7.49 8.20 -13.45
C LEU A 211 -8.81 7.65 -12.92
N SER A 212 -9.91 8.40 -12.97
CA SER A 212 -11.20 8.01 -12.39
C SER A 212 -11.71 6.66 -12.92
N GLN A 213 -11.65 6.45 -14.24
CA GLN A 213 -12.04 5.19 -14.85
C GLN A 213 -11.11 4.04 -14.44
N LEU A 214 -9.80 4.28 -14.40
CA LEU A 214 -8.82 3.28 -13.96
C LEU A 214 -9.08 2.88 -12.51
N HIS A 215 -9.35 3.84 -11.62
CA HIS A 215 -9.69 3.59 -10.23
C HIS A 215 -10.96 2.73 -10.11
N GLN A 216 -12.01 3.03 -10.88
CA GLN A 216 -13.23 2.22 -10.88
C GLN A 216 -12.99 0.80 -11.39
N VAL A 217 -12.14 0.63 -12.40
CA VAL A 217 -11.78 -0.69 -12.93
C VAL A 217 -10.95 -1.48 -11.92
N LEU A 218 -9.97 -0.83 -11.29
CA LEU A 218 -9.14 -1.42 -10.24
C LEU A 218 -9.99 -1.94 -9.10
N LEU A 219 -10.84 -1.08 -8.51
CA LEU A 219 -11.66 -1.45 -7.36
C LEU A 219 -12.61 -2.60 -7.67
N ARG A 220 -13.26 -2.59 -8.84
CA ARG A 220 -14.13 -3.70 -9.28
C ARG A 220 -13.37 -5.00 -9.53
N ALA A 221 -12.12 -4.93 -10.02
CA ALA A 221 -11.34 -6.11 -10.35
C ALA A 221 -10.76 -6.81 -9.10
N ILE A 222 -10.43 -6.05 -8.06
CA ILE A 222 -9.88 -6.58 -6.80
C ILE A 222 -10.96 -6.97 -5.78
N GLU A 223 -12.16 -6.43 -5.91
CA GLU A 223 -13.29 -6.73 -5.01
C GLU A 223 -13.55 -8.23 -4.96
N SER A 224 -13.74 -8.77 -3.75
CA SER A 224 -13.95 -10.20 -3.45
C SER A 224 -12.82 -11.17 -3.86
N ARG A 225 -11.68 -10.67 -4.36
CA ARG A 225 -10.54 -11.51 -4.78
C ARG A 225 -9.35 -11.48 -3.83
N THR A 226 -9.25 -10.44 -3.01
CA THR A 226 -8.15 -10.25 -2.08
C THR A 226 -8.65 -10.18 -0.63
N THR A 227 -7.72 -10.12 0.31
CA THR A 227 -8.00 -9.93 1.72
C THR A 227 -8.59 -8.54 1.97
N SER A 228 -9.37 -8.38 3.05
CA SER A 228 -9.88 -7.06 3.44
C SER A 228 -8.74 -6.06 3.73
N ILE A 229 -7.57 -6.54 4.19
CA ILE A 229 -6.41 -5.70 4.47
C ILE A 229 -5.87 -5.10 3.17
N SER A 230 -5.52 -5.93 2.18
CA SER A 230 -5.00 -5.47 0.89
C SER A 230 -5.99 -4.58 0.16
N LEU A 231 -7.28 -4.90 0.20
CA LEU A 231 -8.33 -4.07 -0.41
C LEU A 231 -8.31 -2.65 0.16
N ASN A 232 -8.17 -2.50 1.49
CA ASN A 232 -8.11 -1.19 2.14
C ASN A 232 -6.79 -0.46 1.82
N LEU A 233 -5.66 -1.16 1.74
CA LEU A 233 -4.36 -0.59 1.35
C LEU A 233 -4.34 -0.10 -0.11
N VAL A 234 -4.86 -0.90 -1.04
CA VAL A 234 -4.97 -0.49 -2.46
C VAL A 234 -5.93 0.69 -2.63
N LYS A 235 -7.04 0.72 -1.88
CA LYS A 235 -7.96 1.89 -1.83
C LYS A 235 -7.24 3.15 -1.34
N ALA A 236 -6.45 3.03 -0.27
CA ALA A 236 -5.66 4.14 0.26
C ALA A 236 -4.63 4.63 -0.78
N ALA A 237 -3.91 3.70 -1.42
CA ALA A 237 -2.92 4.01 -2.45
C ALA A 237 -3.52 4.73 -3.66
N ALA A 238 -4.70 4.30 -4.13
CA ALA A 238 -5.46 4.95 -5.19
C ALA A 238 -5.97 6.37 -4.82
N GLN A 239 -5.88 6.75 -3.55
CA GLN A 239 -6.18 8.08 -3.03
C GLN A 239 -4.92 8.88 -2.65
N GLY A 240 -3.72 8.33 -2.91
CA GLY A 240 -2.43 8.95 -2.62
C GLY A 240 -1.91 8.71 -1.20
N GLU A 241 -2.49 7.76 -0.48
CA GLU A 241 -2.12 7.41 0.89
C GLU A 241 -1.33 6.10 0.94
N ILE A 242 -0.17 6.09 1.60
CA ILE A 242 0.71 4.92 1.74
C ILE A 242 1.47 4.97 3.08
N ASP A 243 2.05 3.83 3.50
CA ASP A 243 2.93 3.76 4.67
C ASP A 243 4.15 4.68 4.52
N GLU A 244 4.60 5.28 5.61
CA GLU A 244 5.70 6.24 5.64
C GLU A 244 7.01 5.66 5.09
N ARG A 245 7.28 4.39 5.38
CA ARG A 245 8.48 3.70 4.88
C ARG A 245 8.43 3.54 3.37
N LEU A 246 7.25 3.20 2.85
CA LEU A 246 7.01 3.10 1.40
C LEU A 246 7.01 4.47 0.72
N LEU A 247 6.61 5.54 1.42
CA LEU A 247 6.76 6.90 0.93
C LEU A 247 8.25 7.29 0.77
N HIS A 248 9.10 6.91 1.73
CA HIS A 248 10.55 7.11 1.62
C HIS A 248 11.13 6.30 0.44
N ALA A 249 10.71 5.03 0.28
CA ALA A 249 11.08 4.21 -0.86
C ALA A 249 10.69 4.86 -2.19
N PHE A 250 9.44 5.35 -2.29
CA PHE A 250 8.95 6.05 -3.46
C PHE A 250 9.82 7.28 -3.80
N ALA A 251 10.23 8.06 -2.79
CA ALA A 251 11.10 9.22 -3.00
C ALA A 251 12.49 8.82 -3.54
N MET A 252 13.06 7.70 -3.09
CA MET A 252 14.32 7.17 -3.64
C MET A 252 14.15 6.68 -5.08
N ILE A 253 13.11 5.87 -5.34
CA ILE A 253 12.84 5.29 -6.67
C ILE A 253 12.59 6.39 -7.71
N THR A 254 11.86 7.45 -7.33
CA THR A 254 11.59 8.60 -8.21
C THR A 254 12.74 9.60 -8.33
N GLY A 255 13.81 9.42 -7.55
CA GLY A 255 14.97 10.30 -7.51
C GLY A 255 14.75 11.64 -6.82
N LEU A 256 13.64 11.81 -6.10
CA LEU A 256 13.39 12.97 -5.25
C LEU A 256 14.30 13.02 -4.01
N ARG A 257 14.85 11.86 -3.62
CA ARG A 257 15.83 11.72 -2.55
C ARG A 257 16.96 10.78 -2.96
N PRO A 258 18.18 10.95 -2.41
CA PRO A 258 19.24 9.98 -2.59
C PRO A 258 18.84 8.64 -1.99
N VAL A 259 19.48 7.56 -2.45
CA VAL A 259 19.32 6.24 -1.86
C VAL A 259 20.03 6.22 -0.51
N GLU A 260 19.30 5.85 0.54
CA GLU A 260 19.81 5.82 1.91
C GLU A 260 19.60 4.43 2.51
N ASP A 261 20.64 3.87 3.15
CA ASP A 261 20.61 2.51 3.67
C ASP A 261 19.53 2.30 4.75
N TYR A 262 19.27 3.31 5.59
CA TYR A 262 18.23 3.23 6.61
C TYR A 262 16.83 3.12 5.98
N ALA A 263 16.58 3.79 4.85
CA ALA A 263 15.30 3.75 4.17
C ALA A 263 15.07 2.40 3.48
N ILE A 264 16.14 1.78 2.98
CA ILE A 264 16.09 0.39 2.50
C ILE A 264 15.74 -0.56 3.65
N GLN A 265 16.41 -0.42 4.79
CA GLN A 265 16.13 -1.24 5.97
C GLN A 265 14.68 -1.08 6.46
N ASP A 266 14.18 0.15 6.49
CA ASP A 266 12.80 0.46 6.86
C ASP A 266 11.78 -0.27 5.95
N VAL A 267 12.02 -0.35 4.63
CA VAL A 267 11.17 -1.12 3.69
C VAL A 267 11.16 -2.60 4.04
N LEU A 268 12.33 -3.17 4.34
CA LEU A 268 12.45 -4.59 4.73
C LEU A 268 11.71 -4.89 6.05
N GLU A 269 11.63 -3.91 6.97
CA GLU A 269 10.90 -4.02 8.23
C GLU A 269 9.37 -3.92 8.10
N TRP A 270 8.87 -3.25 7.05
CA TRP A 270 7.42 -3.16 6.76
C TRP A 270 6.80 -4.55 6.59
N GLY A 271 7.45 -5.36 5.77
CA GLY A 271 7.15 -6.76 5.53
C GLY A 271 8.04 -7.22 4.41
N SER A 272 9.14 -7.92 4.74
CA SER A 272 10.31 -8.15 3.87
C SER A 272 9.98 -8.35 2.38
N SER A 273 9.10 -9.29 2.05
CA SER A 273 8.66 -9.51 0.66
C SER A 273 7.64 -8.48 0.19
N SER A 274 6.63 -8.18 1.00
CA SER A 274 5.51 -7.29 0.66
C SER A 274 5.97 -5.88 0.30
N GLY A 275 6.88 -5.28 1.09
CA GLY A 275 7.39 -3.93 0.83
C GLY A 275 8.18 -3.83 -0.47
N ILE A 276 8.86 -4.92 -0.83
CA ILE A 276 9.62 -5.03 -2.07
C ILE A 276 8.69 -5.19 -3.28
N GLU A 277 7.62 -5.99 -3.16
CA GLU A 277 6.60 -6.12 -4.21
C GLU A 277 5.88 -4.78 -4.46
N VAL A 278 5.62 -3.98 -3.41
CA VAL A 278 5.12 -2.60 -3.58
C VAL A 278 6.13 -1.74 -4.34
N CYS A 279 7.43 -1.83 -4.01
CA CYS A 279 8.47 -1.08 -4.74
C CYS A 279 8.55 -1.51 -6.21
N ALA A 280 8.41 -2.80 -6.52
CA ALA A 280 8.31 -3.29 -7.88
C ALA A 280 7.10 -2.66 -8.61
N GLY A 281 5.95 -2.57 -7.92
CA GLY A 281 4.77 -1.87 -8.42
C GLY A 281 5.04 -0.40 -8.72
N MET A 282 5.80 0.28 -7.87
CA MET A 282 6.20 1.67 -8.10
C MET A 282 7.06 1.82 -9.36
N GLY A 283 8.03 0.92 -9.55
CA GLY A 283 8.84 0.86 -10.78
C GLY A 283 8.00 0.65 -12.03
N LEU A 284 7.04 -0.28 -11.99
CA LEU A 284 6.07 -0.51 -13.07
C LEU A 284 5.23 0.75 -13.35
N GLY A 285 4.84 1.50 -12.33
CA GLY A 285 4.13 2.76 -12.47
C GLY A 285 4.96 3.82 -13.19
N ILE A 286 6.24 3.96 -12.83
CA ILE A 286 7.18 4.87 -13.51
C ILE A 286 7.37 4.46 -14.96
N PHE A 287 7.52 3.16 -15.22
CA PHE A 287 7.61 2.62 -16.58
C PHE A 287 6.35 2.92 -17.40
N THR A 288 5.17 2.77 -16.79
CA THR A 288 3.88 3.15 -17.40
C THR A 288 3.88 4.62 -17.82
N LEU A 289 4.27 5.53 -16.92
CA LEU A 289 4.32 6.97 -17.21
C LEU A 289 5.31 7.32 -18.33
N ASN A 290 6.48 6.67 -18.37
CA ASN A 290 7.48 6.89 -19.41
C ASN A 290 6.99 6.50 -20.81
N ARG A 291 6.07 5.53 -20.93
CA ARG A 291 5.45 5.15 -22.22
C ARG A 291 4.34 6.09 -22.68
N LEU A 292 3.89 7.04 -21.85
CA LEU A 292 2.86 8.02 -22.23
C LEU A 292 3.42 9.23 -22.99
N ILE A 293 4.72 9.48 -22.86
CA ILE A 293 5.37 10.71 -23.34
C ILE A 293 6.22 10.45 -24.61
N VAL A 294 6.21 9.21 -25.11
CA VAL A 294 6.77 8.82 -26.41
C VAL A 294 5.67 8.69 -27.45
#